data_AF-A0A9P0C2Q0-F1
#
_entry.id   AF-A0A9P0C2Q0-F1
#
_cell.length_a   1.000
_cell.length_b   1.000
_cell.length_c   1.000
_cell.angle_alpha   90.00
_cell.angle_beta   90.00
_cell.angle_gamma   90.00
#
_symmetry.space_group_name_H-M   'P 1'
#
loop_
_entity.id
_entity.type
_entity.pdbx_description
1 polymer ?
#
loop_
_entity_poly.entity_id
_entity_poly.type
_entity_poly.pdbx_seq_one_letter_code
_entity_poly.pdbx_strand_id
1 'polypeptide(L)'
;MEGGNYIREGRDSTKSTWLLFSPKAPDSAGNLAKYLNIFSTHGVNLSHIESRSSVRRPGYEFMLECEHGAGDFGSALEELKQNVGYLNIISRNYKDNRSAVPWFPRRIRDLDRFANQILSYGAELDSDHPGFTDPVYRARRKYFADIAYNYKHGQHLPHVNYTKEEVATWGVVFRKLTELYPTHACKEHNHVFPLLIENCGYREDNIPQLEDVSNFLKDCTGFTLRPVAGLLSSRDFLAGLAFRVFHSTQYIRHHSRPLYTPEPDVCHELLGHAPLFADPAFAQFSQEIGLASLGAPDDYIEKLATVIDLINMQLYIHLL
;
A
#
# COMPACT_ATOMS: atom_id res chain seq x y z
N MET A 1 24.59 13.38 -0.86
CA MET A 1 24.04 12.22 -0.13
C MET A 1 22.99 11.62 -1.05
N GLU A 2 23.40 10.66 -1.88
CA GLU A 2 22.49 9.85 -2.70
C GLU A 2 22.17 8.62 -1.85
N GLY A 3 20.98 8.57 -1.25
CA GLY A 3 20.63 7.49 -0.30
C GLY A 3 19.27 7.69 0.36
N GLY A 4 18.22 7.91 -0.42
CA GLY A 4 16.83 7.82 0.07
C GLY A 4 16.29 6.40 -0.11
N ASN A 5 15.33 5.94 0.71
CA ASN A 5 14.72 4.62 0.57
C ASN A 5 13.63 4.59 -0.52
N TYR A 6 13.80 5.38 -1.59
CA TYR A 6 12.84 5.37 -2.69
C TYR A 6 12.90 4.03 -3.43
N ILE A 7 11.80 3.29 -3.37
CA ILE A 7 11.64 2.00 -4.03
C ILE A 7 10.82 2.22 -5.30
N ARG A 8 11.49 2.10 -6.44
CA ARG A 8 10.88 2.25 -7.77
C ARG A 8 9.90 1.12 -8.06
N GLU A 9 8.79 1.44 -8.73
CA GLU A 9 7.84 0.43 -9.21
C GLU A 9 8.51 -0.63 -10.09
N GLY A 10 8.08 -1.89 -9.90
CA GLY A 10 8.42 -3.01 -10.79
C GLY A 10 7.67 -2.93 -12.13
N ARG A 11 8.02 -3.80 -13.09
CA ARG A 11 7.26 -3.91 -14.36
C ARG A 11 5.91 -4.53 -14.08
N ASP A 12 4.83 -3.79 -14.34
CA ASP A 12 3.48 -4.33 -14.22
C ASP A 12 3.20 -5.38 -15.32
N SER A 13 2.54 -6.47 -14.93
CA SER A 13 2.06 -7.51 -15.84
C SER A 13 0.74 -7.10 -16.52
N THR A 14 -0.05 -6.23 -15.89
CA THR A 14 -1.29 -5.71 -16.49
C THR A 14 -0.98 -4.53 -17.40
N LYS A 15 -0.78 -4.81 -18.68
CA LYS A 15 -0.63 -3.76 -19.70
C LYS A 15 -1.99 -3.10 -19.97
N SER A 16 -2.49 -2.25 -19.07
CA SER A 16 -3.78 -1.56 -19.23
C SER A 16 -3.68 -0.06 -19.00
N THR A 17 -4.36 0.74 -19.82
CA THR A 17 -4.47 2.21 -19.67
C THR A 17 -5.88 2.55 -19.25
N TRP A 18 -6.01 3.38 -18.21
CA TRP A 18 -7.28 3.90 -17.77
C TRP A 18 -7.57 5.23 -18.45
N LEU A 19 -8.78 5.39 -18.97
CA LEU A 19 -9.27 6.64 -19.55
C LEU A 19 -10.42 7.14 -18.69
N LEU A 20 -10.30 8.37 -18.20
CA LEU A 20 -11.37 9.08 -17.53
C LEU A 20 -11.80 10.24 -18.42
N PHE A 21 -13.04 10.24 -18.90
CA PHE A 21 -13.52 11.32 -19.76
C PHE A 21 -14.94 11.75 -19.43
N SER A 22 -15.30 12.94 -19.88
CA SER A 22 -16.66 13.44 -19.81
C SER A 22 -17.08 14.06 -21.14
N PRO A 23 -18.30 13.77 -21.63
CA PRO A 23 -18.83 14.33 -22.87
C PRO A 23 -18.87 15.87 -22.91
N LYS A 24 -18.83 16.46 -24.11
CA LYS A 24 -19.11 17.90 -24.30
C LYS A 24 -20.60 18.22 -24.20
N ALA A 25 -21.44 17.30 -24.69
CA ALA A 25 -22.88 17.48 -24.79
C ALA A 25 -23.60 16.97 -23.53
N PRO A 26 -24.81 17.49 -23.23
CA PRO A 26 -25.68 16.93 -22.21
C PRO A 26 -25.94 15.44 -22.45
N ASP A 27 -26.20 14.70 -21.38
CA ASP A 27 -26.47 13.28 -21.48
C ASP A 27 -27.72 13.02 -22.32
N SER A 28 -27.65 12.02 -23.20
CA SER A 28 -28.74 11.60 -24.06
C SER A 28 -28.63 10.12 -24.37
N ALA A 29 -29.77 9.48 -24.63
CA ALA A 29 -29.84 8.04 -24.87
C ALA A 29 -28.86 7.64 -26.00
N GLY A 30 -28.01 6.65 -25.70
CA GLY A 30 -27.02 6.12 -26.65
C GLY A 30 -25.69 6.88 -26.69
N ASN A 31 -25.48 7.96 -25.93
CA ASN A 31 -24.19 8.66 -25.93
C ASN A 31 -23.03 7.78 -25.49
N LEU A 32 -23.18 6.98 -24.43
CA LEU A 32 -22.13 6.03 -24.01
C LEU A 32 -21.77 5.06 -25.14
N ALA A 33 -22.77 4.49 -25.82
CA ALA A 33 -22.53 3.56 -26.92
C ALA A 33 -21.70 4.18 -28.05
N LYS A 34 -21.91 5.48 -28.36
CA LYS A 34 -21.09 6.19 -29.35
C LYS A 34 -19.62 6.22 -28.96
N TYR A 35 -19.32 6.51 -27.68
CA TYR A 35 -17.94 6.54 -27.19
C TYR A 35 -17.31 5.16 -27.14
N LEU A 36 -18.05 4.13 -26.72
CA LEU A 36 -17.55 2.75 -26.73
C LEU A 36 -17.30 2.24 -28.16
N ASN A 37 -18.10 2.69 -29.14
CA ASN A 37 -17.93 2.32 -30.53
C ASN A 37 -16.61 2.81 -31.13
N ILE A 38 -16.03 3.91 -30.61
CA ILE A 38 -14.70 4.38 -31.03
C ILE A 38 -13.68 3.26 -30.82
N PHE A 39 -13.63 2.69 -29.61
CA PHE A 39 -12.68 1.62 -29.27
C PHE A 39 -12.94 0.36 -30.11
N SER A 40 -14.21 -0.01 -30.30
CA SER A 40 -14.57 -1.14 -31.16
C SER A 40 -14.12 -0.93 -32.62
N THR A 41 -14.22 0.29 -33.14
CA THR A 41 -13.83 0.63 -34.52
C THR A 41 -12.33 0.53 -34.72
N HIS A 42 -11.55 0.92 -33.71
CA HIS A 42 -10.09 0.84 -33.73
C HIS A 42 -9.54 -0.50 -33.22
N GLY A 43 -10.39 -1.48 -32.95
CA GLY A 43 -10.00 -2.82 -32.49
C GLY A 43 -9.38 -2.85 -31.08
N VAL A 44 -9.68 -1.85 -30.24
CA VAL A 44 -9.19 -1.76 -28.86
C VAL A 44 -10.16 -2.45 -27.91
N ASN A 45 -9.67 -3.43 -27.15
CA ASN A 45 -10.45 -4.13 -26.15
C ASN A 45 -10.58 -3.33 -24.85
N LEU A 46 -11.72 -3.50 -24.18
CA LEU A 46 -12.03 -2.89 -22.90
C LEU A 46 -12.22 -3.98 -21.84
N SER A 47 -11.42 -3.94 -20.77
CA SER A 47 -11.53 -4.87 -19.63
C SER A 47 -12.48 -4.37 -18.55
N HIS A 48 -12.70 -3.05 -18.48
CA HIS A 48 -13.58 -2.42 -17.50
C HIS A 48 -14.29 -1.20 -18.06
N ILE A 49 -15.56 -1.03 -17.70
CA ILE A 49 -16.39 0.12 -18.05
C ILE A 49 -17.18 0.54 -16.82
N GLU A 50 -17.05 1.81 -16.45
CA GLU A 50 -17.79 2.41 -15.35
C GLU A 50 -18.31 3.80 -15.72
N SER A 51 -19.52 4.13 -15.28
CA SER A 51 -20.11 5.48 -15.36
C SER A 51 -20.48 5.99 -13.98
N ARG A 52 -20.16 7.24 -13.67
CA ARG A 52 -20.52 7.89 -12.40
C ARG A 52 -20.99 9.31 -12.64
N SER A 53 -21.88 9.80 -11.78
CA SER A 53 -22.25 11.21 -11.77
C SER A 53 -21.00 12.06 -11.55
N SER A 54 -20.83 13.07 -12.39
CA SER A 54 -19.67 13.93 -12.36
C SER A 54 -19.76 14.92 -11.19
N VAL A 55 -18.68 15.04 -10.43
CA VAL A 55 -18.55 16.03 -9.33
C VAL A 55 -17.97 17.37 -9.84
N ARG A 56 -17.38 17.36 -11.04
CA ARG A 56 -16.67 18.51 -11.64
C ARG A 56 -17.53 19.34 -12.59
N ARG A 57 -18.50 18.70 -13.24
CA ARG A 57 -19.40 19.30 -14.23
C ARG A 57 -20.76 18.59 -14.22
N PRO A 58 -21.85 19.23 -14.66
CA PRO A 58 -23.13 18.55 -14.85
C PRO A 58 -23.01 17.37 -15.82
N GLY A 59 -23.60 16.21 -15.47
CA GLY A 59 -23.60 15.01 -16.31
C GLY A 59 -22.82 13.84 -15.70
N TYR A 60 -22.26 12.99 -16.56
CA TYR A 60 -21.54 11.77 -16.19
C TYR A 60 -20.05 11.84 -16.58
N GLU A 61 -19.22 11.20 -15.76
CA GLU A 61 -17.85 10.81 -16.09
C GLU A 61 -17.84 9.31 -16.41
N PHE A 62 -17.16 8.95 -17.49
CA PHE A 62 -16.93 7.58 -17.90
C PHE A 62 -15.50 7.19 -17.65
N MET A 63 -15.31 5.99 -17.11
CA MET A 63 -14.02 5.43 -16.81
C MET A 63 -13.89 4.08 -17.51
N LEU A 64 -12.89 3.98 -18.38
CA LEU A 64 -12.62 2.78 -19.17
C LEU A 64 -11.22 2.27 -18.86
N GLU A 65 -11.08 0.95 -18.78
CA GLU A 65 -9.77 0.29 -18.79
C GLU A 65 -9.57 -0.36 -20.16
N CYS A 66 -8.55 0.10 -20.87
CA CYS A 66 -8.19 -0.35 -22.21
C CYS A 66 -6.98 -1.30 -22.14
N GLU A 67 -7.08 -2.46 -22.77
CA GLU A 67 -5.99 -3.43 -22.86
C GLU A 67 -4.94 -2.97 -23.89
N HIS A 68 -3.65 -3.16 -23.62
CA HIS A 68 -2.60 -2.93 -24.62
C HIS A 68 -2.35 -4.18 -25.45
N GLY A 69 -2.07 -3.98 -26.75
CA GLY A 69 -1.64 -5.03 -27.67
C GLY A 69 -2.69 -5.45 -28.69
N ALA A 70 -3.92 -4.95 -28.60
CA ALA A 70 -4.97 -5.10 -29.60
C ALA A 70 -5.36 -3.72 -30.16
N GLY A 71 -5.43 -3.62 -31.48
CA GLY A 71 -5.91 -2.43 -32.18
C GLY A 71 -4.97 -1.22 -32.17
N ASP A 72 -5.51 -0.09 -32.61
CA ASP A 72 -4.83 1.21 -32.64
C ASP A 72 -5.34 2.13 -31.52
N PHE A 73 -4.75 1.98 -30.34
CA PHE A 73 -5.07 2.81 -29.18
C PHE A 73 -4.79 4.30 -29.42
N GLY A 74 -3.75 4.63 -30.20
CA GLY A 74 -3.39 6.01 -30.51
C GLY A 74 -4.49 6.71 -31.29
N SER A 75 -4.97 6.08 -32.36
CA SER A 75 -6.08 6.61 -33.18
C SER A 75 -7.40 6.69 -32.41
N ALA A 76 -7.72 5.67 -31.61
CA ALA A 76 -8.90 5.68 -30.75
C ALA A 76 -8.89 6.84 -29.75
N LEU A 77 -7.73 7.11 -29.16
CA LEU A 77 -7.53 8.19 -28.21
C LEU A 77 -7.67 9.57 -28.86
N GLU A 78 -7.09 9.77 -30.05
CA GLU A 78 -7.22 11.03 -30.79
C GLU A 78 -8.67 11.31 -31.21
N GLU A 79 -9.40 10.29 -31.67
CA GLU A 79 -10.82 10.42 -31.97
C GLU A 79 -11.63 10.73 -30.71
N LEU A 80 -11.34 10.07 -29.58
CA LEU A 80 -12.00 10.36 -28.31
C LEU A 80 -11.76 11.82 -27.88
N LYS A 81 -10.51 12.31 -27.95
CA LYS A 81 -10.14 13.70 -27.60
C LYS A 81 -10.98 14.74 -28.35
N GLN A 82 -11.31 14.50 -29.61
CA GLN A 82 -12.13 15.42 -30.41
C GLN A 82 -13.58 15.50 -29.89
N ASN A 83 -14.09 14.41 -29.32
CA ASN A 83 -15.50 14.21 -28.97
C ASN A 83 -15.83 14.42 -27.46
N VAL A 84 -14.81 14.65 -26.62
CA VAL A 84 -14.98 14.79 -25.16
C VAL A 84 -14.59 16.19 -24.66
N GLY A 85 -15.29 16.67 -23.64
CA GLY A 85 -15.01 17.97 -23.02
C GLY A 85 -13.93 17.88 -21.95
N TYR A 86 -13.53 16.67 -21.58
CA TYR A 86 -12.42 16.37 -20.67
C TYR A 86 -11.98 14.95 -20.89
N LEU A 87 -10.67 14.77 -20.83
CA LEU A 87 -10.01 13.49 -20.92
C LEU A 87 -8.80 13.52 -20.00
N ASN A 88 -8.65 12.47 -19.22
CA ASN A 88 -7.45 12.20 -18.45
C ASN A 88 -7.02 10.76 -18.74
N ILE A 89 -5.72 10.59 -19.00
CA ILE A 89 -5.11 9.31 -19.31
C ILE A 89 -4.33 8.90 -18.08
N ILE A 90 -4.70 7.77 -17.50
CA ILE A 90 -4.15 7.26 -16.26
C ILE A 90 -3.45 5.94 -16.59
N SER A 91 -2.12 5.89 -16.45
CA SER A 91 -1.35 4.70 -16.83
C SER A 91 -0.18 4.47 -15.89
N ARG A 92 0.14 3.20 -15.63
CA ARG A 92 1.38 2.81 -14.92
C ARG A 92 2.60 3.01 -15.82
N ASN A 93 2.45 2.85 -17.14
CA ASN A 93 3.51 3.09 -18.14
C ASN A 93 3.42 4.50 -18.73
N TYR A 94 3.41 5.52 -17.88
CA TYR A 94 3.26 6.92 -18.31
C TYR A 94 4.54 7.53 -18.90
N LYS A 95 5.70 6.84 -18.82
CA LYS A 95 7.01 7.39 -19.22
C LYS A 95 7.10 7.78 -20.70
N ASP A 96 6.33 7.12 -21.56
CA ASP A 96 6.25 7.43 -22.99
C ASP A 96 5.24 8.54 -23.31
N ASN A 97 4.48 9.03 -22.32
CA ASN A 97 3.48 10.07 -22.49
C ASN A 97 3.48 11.07 -21.32
N ARG A 98 4.19 12.20 -21.49
CA ARG A 98 4.27 13.28 -20.48
C ARG A 98 2.93 13.88 -20.05
N SER A 99 1.86 13.67 -20.82
CA SER A 99 0.51 14.15 -20.48
C SER A 99 -0.32 13.13 -19.68
N ALA A 100 0.18 11.90 -19.50
CA ALA A 100 -0.49 10.87 -18.72
C ALA A 100 -0.20 11.04 -17.22
N VAL A 101 -1.24 10.88 -16.42
CA VAL A 101 -1.13 10.84 -14.96
C VAL A 101 -0.71 9.43 -14.55
N PRO A 102 0.28 9.26 -13.66
CA PRO A 102 0.61 7.96 -13.08
C PRO A 102 -0.63 7.30 -12.49
N TRP A 103 -0.82 6.01 -12.74
CA TRP A 103 -1.95 5.28 -12.18
C TRP A 103 -1.94 5.30 -10.64
N PHE A 104 -3.14 5.37 -10.07
CA PHE A 104 -3.34 5.26 -8.63
C PHE A 104 -4.69 4.56 -8.33
N PRO A 105 -4.79 3.83 -7.21
CA PRO A 105 -6.04 3.21 -6.77
C PRO A 105 -7.12 4.28 -6.52
N ARG A 106 -8.34 4.06 -7.01
CA ARG A 106 -9.46 4.99 -6.80
C ARG A 106 -10.42 4.52 -5.72
N ARG A 107 -10.44 3.22 -5.46
CA ARG A 107 -11.18 2.57 -4.39
C ARG A 107 -10.22 1.79 -3.51
N ILE A 108 -10.58 1.64 -2.24
CA ILE A 108 -9.82 0.83 -1.28
C ILE A 108 -9.61 -0.62 -1.75
N ARG A 109 -10.56 -1.20 -2.52
CA ARG A 109 -10.39 -2.55 -3.09
C ARG A 109 -9.34 -2.61 -4.21
N ASP A 110 -9.02 -1.49 -4.85
CA ASP A 110 -8.04 -1.46 -5.94
C ASP A 110 -6.61 -1.70 -5.41
N LEU A 111 -6.40 -1.59 -4.09
CA LEU A 111 -5.16 -1.99 -3.41
C LEU A 111 -4.84 -3.49 -3.65
N ASP A 112 -5.86 -4.33 -3.86
CA ASP A 112 -5.68 -5.76 -4.19
C ASP A 112 -4.91 -6.00 -5.50
N ARG A 113 -4.85 -5.00 -6.39
CA ARG A 113 -4.19 -5.11 -7.70
C ARG A 113 -2.67 -5.09 -7.62
N PHE A 114 -2.12 -4.46 -6.59
CA PHE A 114 -0.67 -4.26 -6.47
C PHE A 114 -0.09 -4.75 -5.14
N ALA A 115 -0.91 -5.17 -4.18
CA ALA A 115 -0.43 -5.71 -2.91
C ALA A 115 0.56 -6.89 -3.04
N ASN A 116 0.57 -7.57 -4.21
CA ASN A 116 1.46 -8.70 -4.50
C ASN A 116 2.71 -8.29 -5.31
N GLN A 117 2.88 -7.01 -5.64
CA GLN A 117 4.05 -6.48 -6.38
C GLN A 117 5.20 -6.21 -5.41
N ILE A 118 5.75 -7.29 -4.85
CA ILE A 118 6.85 -7.24 -3.89
C ILE A 118 8.17 -7.04 -4.63
N LEU A 119 8.98 -6.10 -4.13
CA LEU A 119 10.26 -5.74 -4.74
C LEU A 119 11.46 -6.30 -3.98
N SER A 120 11.36 -6.42 -2.66
CA SER A 120 12.39 -7.01 -1.80
C SER A 120 11.80 -7.55 -0.50
N TYR A 121 12.61 -8.30 0.24
CA TYR A 121 12.28 -8.87 1.56
C TYR A 121 10.96 -9.68 1.56
N GLY A 122 10.70 -10.39 0.46
CA GLY A 122 9.59 -11.32 0.32
C GLY A 122 9.89 -12.69 0.92
N ALA A 123 9.59 -13.75 0.18
CA ALA A 123 10.00 -15.11 0.55
C ALA A 123 11.48 -15.41 0.26
N GLU A 124 12.08 -14.67 -0.68
CA GLU A 124 13.50 -14.75 -1.00
C GLU A 124 14.29 -13.76 -0.13
N LEU A 125 15.36 -14.26 0.48
CA LEU A 125 16.20 -13.52 1.42
C LEU A 125 17.55 -13.26 0.77
N ASP A 126 18.14 -12.10 1.05
CA ASP A 126 19.49 -11.78 0.63
C ASP A 126 20.53 -12.66 1.33
N SER A 127 21.70 -12.86 0.70
CA SER A 127 22.73 -13.79 1.19
C SER A 127 23.32 -13.44 2.55
N ASP A 128 23.24 -12.17 2.94
CA ASP A 128 23.70 -11.62 4.22
C ASP A 128 22.60 -11.62 5.30
N HIS A 129 21.37 -11.97 4.95
CA HIS A 129 20.27 -12.10 5.90
C HIS A 129 20.56 -13.25 6.90
N PRO A 130 20.37 -13.05 8.22
CA PRO A 130 20.72 -14.06 9.24
C PRO A 130 20.00 -15.40 9.06
N GLY A 131 18.82 -15.41 8.44
CA GLY A 131 18.05 -16.59 8.09
C GLY A 131 18.28 -17.15 6.67
N PHE A 132 19.27 -16.66 5.90
CA PHE A 132 19.49 -17.09 4.51
C PHE A 132 19.77 -18.60 4.38
N THR A 133 20.55 -19.15 5.31
CA THR A 133 20.91 -20.58 5.34
C THR A 133 19.96 -21.43 6.17
N ASP A 134 18.95 -20.84 6.82
CA ASP A 134 17.97 -21.56 7.63
C ASP A 134 16.78 -22.01 6.76
N PRO A 135 16.65 -23.32 6.46
CA PRO A 135 15.56 -23.83 5.64
C PRO A 135 14.18 -23.72 6.33
N VAL A 136 14.14 -23.77 7.67
CA VAL A 136 12.90 -23.67 8.45
C VAL A 136 12.41 -22.23 8.41
N TYR A 137 13.28 -21.26 8.67
CA TYR A 137 12.93 -19.83 8.59
C TYR A 137 12.50 -19.43 7.18
N ARG A 138 13.17 -19.91 6.13
CA ARG A 138 12.78 -19.64 4.73
C ARG A 138 11.40 -20.23 4.38
N ALA A 139 11.13 -21.47 4.79
CA ALA A 139 9.81 -22.06 4.62
C ALA A 139 8.73 -21.27 5.38
N ARG A 140 9.08 -20.77 6.57
CA ARG A 140 8.21 -19.95 7.40
C ARG A 140 7.93 -18.58 6.77
N ARG A 141 8.93 -17.92 6.16
CA ARG A 141 8.72 -16.68 5.37
C ARG A 141 7.82 -16.89 4.17
N LYS A 142 7.96 -18.02 3.47
CA LYS A 142 7.06 -18.38 2.37
C LYS A 142 5.60 -18.52 2.85
N TYR A 143 5.38 -19.15 4.00
CA TYR A 143 4.04 -19.24 4.60
C TYR A 143 3.40 -17.86 4.83
N PHE A 144 4.15 -16.89 5.36
CA PHE A 144 3.66 -15.52 5.53
C PHE A 144 3.40 -14.80 4.21
N ALA A 145 4.27 -15.00 3.22
CA ALA A 145 4.08 -14.44 1.89
C ALA A 145 2.80 -15.01 1.23
N ASP A 146 2.57 -16.32 1.34
CA ASP A 146 1.38 -16.97 0.82
C ASP A 146 0.09 -16.44 1.47
N ILE A 147 0.11 -16.12 2.77
CA ILE A 147 -1.02 -15.45 3.44
C ILE A 147 -1.31 -14.10 2.78
N ALA A 148 -0.29 -13.25 2.65
CA ALA A 148 -0.45 -11.91 2.08
C ALA A 148 -0.90 -11.96 0.61
N TYR A 149 -0.36 -12.89 -0.20
CA TYR A 149 -0.71 -13.02 -1.61
C TYR A 149 -2.17 -13.42 -1.86
N ASN A 150 -2.76 -14.19 -0.93
CA ASN A 150 -4.12 -14.67 -1.03
C ASN A 150 -5.15 -13.76 -0.36
N TYR A 151 -4.72 -12.78 0.44
CA TYR A 151 -5.62 -11.82 1.07
C TYR A 151 -6.27 -10.88 0.04
N LYS A 152 -7.57 -10.65 0.21
CA LYS A 152 -8.36 -9.66 -0.54
C LYS A 152 -9.10 -8.72 0.38
N HIS A 153 -9.25 -7.47 -0.05
CA HIS A 153 -9.94 -6.45 0.74
C HIS A 153 -11.37 -6.87 1.07
N GLY A 154 -11.73 -6.75 2.36
CA GLY A 154 -13.04 -7.13 2.89
C GLY A 154 -13.10 -8.52 3.50
N GLN A 155 -12.04 -9.31 3.39
CA GLN A 155 -11.87 -10.54 4.17
C GLN A 155 -11.36 -10.20 5.58
N HIS A 156 -11.57 -11.12 6.53
CA HIS A 156 -10.88 -11.08 7.82
C HIS A 156 -9.38 -11.31 7.61
N LEU A 157 -8.55 -10.60 8.39
CA LEU A 157 -7.12 -10.79 8.37
C LEU A 157 -6.77 -12.19 8.90
N PRO A 158 -5.96 -12.98 8.17
CA PRO A 158 -5.65 -14.34 8.58
C PRO A 158 -4.86 -14.37 9.90
N HIS A 159 -5.36 -15.16 10.84
CA HIS A 159 -4.67 -15.41 12.11
C HIS A 159 -3.46 -16.32 11.90
N VAL A 160 -2.37 -15.98 12.59
CA VAL A 160 -1.13 -16.73 12.56
C VAL A 160 -0.90 -17.41 13.89
N ASN A 161 -0.70 -18.74 13.84
CA ASN A 161 -0.17 -19.49 14.97
C ASN A 161 1.35 -19.31 15.03
N TYR A 162 1.81 -18.32 15.80
CA TYR A 162 3.24 -18.10 16.04
C TYR A 162 3.84 -19.23 16.87
N THR A 163 5.08 -19.62 16.55
CA THR A 163 5.81 -20.64 17.30
C THR A 163 6.31 -20.08 18.62
N LYS A 164 6.70 -20.96 19.55
CA LYS A 164 7.29 -20.55 20.83
C LYS A 164 8.59 -19.74 20.65
N GLU A 165 9.39 -20.05 19.63
CA GLU A 165 10.63 -19.33 19.34
C GLU A 165 10.35 -17.93 18.77
N GLU A 166 9.33 -17.81 17.91
CA GLU A 166 8.86 -16.51 17.40
C GLU A 166 8.36 -15.65 18.57
N VAL A 167 7.51 -16.20 19.44
CA VAL A 167 7.01 -15.49 20.64
C VAL A 167 8.16 -15.11 21.58
N ALA A 168 9.16 -15.97 21.78
CA ALA A 168 10.32 -15.65 22.60
C ALA A 168 11.16 -14.50 22.00
N THR A 169 11.32 -14.48 20.67
CA THR A 169 12.01 -13.39 19.95
C THR A 169 11.28 -12.07 20.12
N TRP A 170 9.95 -12.08 19.99
CA TRP A 170 9.10 -10.92 20.28
C TRP A 170 9.27 -10.44 21.72
N GLY A 171 9.22 -11.34 22.70
CA GLY A 171 9.36 -10.99 24.11
C GLY A 171 10.65 -10.26 24.45
N VAL A 172 11.78 -10.66 23.83
CA VAL A 172 13.06 -9.95 23.96
C VAL A 172 12.96 -8.50 23.47
N VAL A 173 12.36 -8.29 22.29
CA VAL A 173 12.21 -6.96 21.69
C VAL A 173 11.22 -6.12 22.49
N PHE A 174 10.07 -6.70 22.84
CA PHE A 174 9.01 -6.06 23.60
C PHE A 174 9.53 -5.54 24.93
N ARG A 175 10.21 -6.38 25.72
CA ARG A 175 10.78 -5.98 27.02
C ARG A 175 11.76 -4.82 26.86
N LYS A 176 12.69 -4.93 25.89
CA LYS A 176 13.72 -3.93 25.69
C LYS A 176 13.16 -2.57 25.29
N LEU A 177 12.18 -2.53 24.40
CA LEU A 177 11.59 -1.28 23.93
C LEU A 177 10.64 -0.67 24.96
N THR A 178 9.86 -1.48 25.67
CA THR A 178 8.94 -0.99 26.71
C THR A 178 9.66 -0.36 27.91
N GLU A 179 10.89 -0.79 28.21
CA GLU A 179 11.77 -0.11 29.18
C GLU A 179 12.15 1.32 28.74
N LEU A 180 12.23 1.58 27.43
CA LEU A 180 12.72 2.84 26.87
C LEU A 180 11.60 3.83 26.51
N TYR A 181 10.40 3.36 26.19
CA TYR A 181 9.29 4.21 25.74
C TYR A 181 8.96 5.38 26.69
N PRO A 182 8.91 5.21 28.02
CA PRO A 182 8.54 6.31 28.92
C PRO A 182 9.46 7.55 28.80
N THR A 183 10.72 7.34 28.42
CA THR A 183 11.73 8.40 28.35
C THR A 183 12.10 8.82 26.93
N HIS A 184 11.84 7.97 25.93
CA HIS A 184 12.29 8.24 24.56
C HIS A 184 11.16 8.30 23.52
N ALA A 185 10.00 7.68 23.78
CA ALA A 185 8.87 7.78 22.87
C ALA A 185 8.13 9.11 23.06
N CYS A 186 7.48 9.58 22.00
CA CYS A 186 6.61 10.74 22.10
C CYS A 186 5.41 10.47 23.01
N LYS A 187 4.75 11.55 23.44
CA LYS A 187 3.59 11.48 24.35
C LYS A 187 2.43 10.69 23.74
N GLU A 188 2.23 10.77 22.43
CA GLU A 188 1.17 10.08 21.70
C GLU A 188 1.37 8.56 21.77
N HIS A 189 2.61 8.10 21.56
CA HIS A 189 2.95 6.69 21.73
C HIS A 189 2.70 6.22 23.17
N ASN A 190 3.21 6.95 24.17
CA ASN A 190 3.02 6.61 25.58
C ASN A 190 1.55 6.68 26.04
N HIS A 191 0.72 7.47 25.37
CA HIS A 191 -0.72 7.53 25.61
C HIS A 191 -1.46 6.31 25.05
N VAL A 192 -1.14 5.89 23.82
CA VAL A 192 -1.83 4.79 23.13
C VAL A 192 -1.34 3.42 23.59
N PHE A 193 -0.05 3.26 23.87
CA PHE A 193 0.55 1.94 24.11
C PHE A 193 -0.15 1.13 25.23
N PRO A 194 -0.53 1.72 26.38
CA PRO A 194 -1.31 1.01 27.40
C PRO A 194 -2.66 0.48 26.89
N LEU A 195 -3.33 1.19 25.97
CA LEU A 195 -4.59 0.76 25.39
C LEU A 195 -4.40 -0.46 24.48
N LEU A 196 -3.27 -0.54 23.77
CA LEU A 196 -2.92 -1.71 22.95
C LEU A 196 -2.64 -2.94 23.81
N ILE A 197 -2.03 -2.77 25.00
CA ILE A 197 -1.86 -3.84 25.99
C ILE A 197 -3.22 -4.36 26.45
N GLU A 198 -4.14 -3.46 26.79
CA GLU A 198 -5.46 -3.81 27.32
C GLU A 198 -6.38 -4.45 26.26
N ASN A 199 -6.38 -3.94 25.03
CA ASN A 199 -7.40 -4.26 24.03
C ASN A 199 -6.91 -5.15 22.88
N CYS A 200 -5.60 -5.15 22.59
CA CYS A 200 -5.02 -5.83 21.42
C CYS A 200 -4.07 -6.97 21.79
N GLY A 201 -3.97 -7.31 23.08
CA GLY A 201 -3.13 -8.43 23.53
C GLY A 201 -1.63 -8.18 23.40
N TYR A 202 -1.18 -6.92 23.39
CA TYR A 202 0.24 -6.58 23.46
C TYR A 202 0.82 -7.02 24.80
N ARG A 203 1.63 -8.09 24.78
CA ARG A 203 2.31 -8.61 25.96
C ARG A 203 3.64 -9.21 25.56
N GLU A 204 4.53 -9.35 26.53
CA GLU A 204 5.85 -9.97 26.29
C GLU A 204 5.72 -11.43 25.81
N ASP A 205 4.67 -12.14 26.24
CA ASP A 205 4.43 -13.55 25.94
C ASP A 205 3.47 -13.78 24.76
N ASN A 206 3.13 -12.73 24.00
CA ASN A 206 2.15 -12.83 22.93
C ASN A 206 2.38 -11.82 21.81
N ILE A 207 2.49 -12.31 20.58
CA ILE A 207 2.48 -11.48 19.37
C ILE A 207 1.02 -11.15 19.02
N PRO A 208 0.62 -9.87 18.96
CA PRO A 208 -0.73 -9.47 18.57
C PRO A 208 -1.09 -9.93 17.16
N GLN A 209 -2.37 -10.25 16.93
CA GLN A 209 -2.88 -10.56 15.59
C GLN A 209 -3.23 -9.27 14.86
N LEU A 210 -2.94 -9.21 13.55
CA LEU A 210 -3.24 -8.00 12.77
C LEU A 210 -4.74 -7.67 12.75
N GLU A 211 -5.63 -8.68 12.82
CA GLU A 211 -7.09 -8.47 12.89
C GLU A 211 -7.49 -7.62 14.10
N ASP A 212 -7.02 -8.00 15.29
CA ASP A 212 -7.35 -7.31 16.54
C ASP A 212 -6.83 -5.87 16.52
N VAL A 213 -5.58 -5.68 16.09
CA VAL A 213 -4.97 -4.35 15.97
C VAL A 213 -5.68 -3.51 14.90
N SER A 214 -6.01 -4.10 13.75
CA SER A 214 -6.73 -3.41 12.68
C SER A 214 -8.12 -2.95 13.13
N ASN A 215 -8.83 -3.77 13.90
CA ASN A 215 -10.14 -3.40 14.43
C ASN A 215 -10.03 -2.26 15.45
N PHE A 216 -9.05 -2.30 16.35
CA PHE A 216 -8.77 -1.20 17.27
C PHE A 216 -8.44 0.10 16.55
N LEU A 217 -7.52 0.07 15.57
CA LEU A 217 -7.17 1.26 14.78
C LEU A 217 -8.36 1.82 14.00
N LYS A 218 -9.24 0.94 13.51
CA LYS A 218 -10.44 1.34 12.77
C LYS A 218 -11.40 2.11 13.67
N ASP A 219 -11.55 1.66 14.91
CA ASP A 219 -12.42 2.33 15.90
C ASP A 219 -11.82 3.64 16.41
N CYS A 220 -10.48 3.75 16.49
CA CYS A 220 -9.81 4.99 16.90
C CYS A 220 -9.80 6.06 15.80
N THR A 221 -9.32 5.71 14.59
CA THR A 221 -9.01 6.68 13.54
C THR A 221 -9.46 6.23 12.15
N GLY A 222 -10.13 5.08 12.02
CA GLY A 222 -10.47 4.50 10.73
C GLY A 222 -9.28 3.91 9.97
N PHE A 223 -8.08 3.86 10.58
CA PHE A 223 -6.96 3.12 10.01
C PHE A 223 -7.21 1.61 10.05
N THR A 224 -6.71 0.90 9.05
CA THR A 224 -6.77 -0.56 8.98
C THR A 224 -5.44 -1.12 8.53
N LEU A 225 -5.17 -2.37 8.92
CA LEU A 225 -3.97 -3.09 8.51
C LEU A 225 -4.29 -3.97 7.30
N ARG A 226 -3.28 -4.16 6.46
CA ARG A 226 -3.31 -5.09 5.32
C ARG A 226 -2.04 -5.93 5.34
N PRO A 227 -2.11 -7.27 5.25
CA PRO A 227 -0.93 -8.10 5.28
C PRO A 227 -0.16 -7.90 3.97
N VAL A 228 1.15 -7.73 4.06
CA VAL A 228 2.04 -7.61 2.92
C VAL A 228 3.19 -8.59 3.04
N ALA A 229 3.59 -9.19 1.91
CA ALA A 229 4.61 -10.24 1.89
C ALA A 229 6.04 -9.68 2.06
N GLY A 230 6.26 -8.39 1.80
CA GLY A 230 7.55 -7.71 1.82
C GLY A 230 7.40 -6.24 1.42
N LEU A 231 8.47 -5.63 0.92
CA LEU A 231 8.43 -4.21 0.53
C LEU A 231 7.71 -4.00 -0.81
N LEU A 232 6.74 -3.09 -0.80
CA LEU A 232 6.10 -2.53 -1.98
C LEU A 232 6.94 -1.40 -2.57
N SER A 233 6.59 -0.96 -3.78
CA SER A 233 7.08 0.31 -4.30
C SER A 233 6.66 1.46 -3.38
N SER A 234 7.45 2.54 -3.32
CA SER A 234 7.07 3.72 -2.55
C SER A 234 5.72 4.26 -3.02
N ARG A 235 5.44 4.25 -4.32
CA ARG A 235 4.14 4.68 -4.86
C ARG A 235 2.98 3.86 -4.31
N ASP A 236 3.08 2.54 -4.39
CA ASP A 236 2.01 1.63 -3.98
C ASP A 236 1.78 1.67 -2.45
N PHE A 237 2.86 1.72 -1.67
CA PHE A 237 2.77 1.86 -0.22
C PHE A 237 2.09 3.17 0.20
N LEU A 238 2.57 4.29 -0.34
CA LEU A 238 2.02 5.62 -0.05
C LEU A 238 0.56 5.74 -0.50
N ALA A 239 0.20 5.16 -1.64
CA ALA A 239 -1.18 5.15 -2.13
C ALA A 239 -2.12 4.43 -1.14
N GLY A 240 -1.65 3.41 -0.40
CA GLY A 240 -2.40 2.78 0.68
C GLY A 240 -2.79 3.74 1.80
N LEU A 241 -1.85 4.62 2.21
CA LEU A 241 -2.07 5.59 3.29
C LEU A 241 -3.20 6.58 2.97
N ALA A 242 -3.44 6.88 1.68
CA ALA A 242 -4.55 7.73 1.26
C ALA A 242 -5.93 7.19 1.70
N PHE A 243 -6.03 5.85 1.81
CA PHE A 243 -7.22 5.13 2.24
C PHE A 243 -7.19 4.78 3.74
N ARG A 244 -6.23 5.30 4.50
CA ARG A 244 -5.93 4.87 5.87
C ARG A 244 -5.67 3.35 5.95
N VAL A 245 -5.00 2.80 4.94
CA VAL A 245 -4.59 1.40 4.91
C VAL A 245 -3.08 1.34 5.04
N PHE A 246 -2.62 0.70 6.12
CA PHE A 246 -1.21 0.45 6.35
C PHE A 246 -0.86 -0.99 5.95
N HIS A 247 0.12 -1.15 5.07
CA HIS A 247 0.63 -2.45 4.66
C HIS A 247 1.64 -2.93 5.70
N SER A 248 1.31 -4.00 6.41
CA SER A 248 2.07 -4.51 7.55
C SER A 248 2.49 -5.95 7.30
N THR A 249 3.77 -6.26 7.56
CA THR A 249 4.27 -7.63 7.52
C THR A 249 3.79 -8.43 8.72
N GLN A 250 3.70 -9.76 8.57
CA GLN A 250 3.34 -10.69 9.66
C GLN A 250 4.50 -11.57 10.11
N TYR A 251 5.61 -11.61 9.37
CA TYR A 251 6.77 -12.40 9.77
C TYR A 251 7.54 -11.69 10.89
N ILE A 252 8.26 -12.45 11.71
CA ILE A 252 9.16 -11.93 12.74
C ILE A 252 10.61 -12.15 12.32
N ARG A 253 11.51 -11.24 12.73
CA ARG A 253 12.95 -11.34 12.51
C ARG A 253 13.54 -12.67 13.00
N HIS A 254 14.69 -13.02 12.44
CA HIS A 254 15.40 -14.24 12.80
C HIS A 254 15.88 -14.21 14.27
N HIS A 255 15.60 -15.29 15.00
CA HIS A 255 15.85 -15.41 16.44
C HIS A 255 17.33 -15.25 16.85
N SER A 256 18.29 -15.50 15.94
CA SER A 256 19.72 -15.34 16.20
C SER A 256 20.18 -13.88 16.37
N ARG A 257 19.38 -12.91 15.91
CA ARG A 257 19.65 -11.47 16.02
C ARG A 257 18.39 -10.70 16.44
N PRO A 258 17.86 -10.90 17.65
CA PRO A 258 16.56 -10.35 18.04
C PRO A 258 16.56 -8.81 18.12
N LEU A 259 17.70 -8.18 18.37
CA LEU A 259 17.80 -6.71 18.49
C LEU A 259 18.20 -6.01 17.17
N TYR A 260 18.29 -6.74 16.05
CA TYR A 260 18.69 -6.17 14.78
C TYR A 260 17.96 -6.83 13.60
N THR A 261 17.37 -6.01 12.73
CA THR A 261 16.84 -6.45 11.44
C THR A 261 16.92 -5.30 10.44
N PRO A 262 17.33 -5.54 9.18
CA PRO A 262 17.19 -4.56 8.11
C PRO A 262 15.76 -4.54 7.53
N GLU A 263 14.97 -5.58 7.81
CA GLU A 263 13.59 -5.73 7.30
C GLU A 263 12.57 -5.19 8.31
N PRO A 264 11.45 -4.60 7.84
CA PRO A 264 10.33 -4.22 8.70
C PRO A 264 9.51 -5.46 9.07
N ASP A 265 9.93 -6.18 10.10
CA ASP A 265 9.20 -7.34 10.65
C ASP A 265 8.02 -6.91 11.53
N VAL A 266 7.20 -7.85 11.99
CA VAL A 266 6.00 -7.59 12.82
C VAL A 266 6.31 -6.79 14.09
N CYS A 267 7.53 -6.90 14.64
CA CYS A 267 7.98 -6.05 15.74
C CYS A 267 8.02 -4.57 15.33
N HIS A 268 8.60 -4.25 14.18
CA HIS A 268 8.64 -2.88 13.66
C HIS A 268 7.23 -2.33 13.41
N GLU A 269 6.37 -3.13 12.79
CA GLU A 269 5.01 -2.70 12.45
C GLU A 269 4.15 -2.44 13.69
N LEU A 270 4.14 -3.39 14.63
CA LEU A 270 3.24 -3.34 15.77
C LEU A 270 3.75 -2.49 16.91
N LEU A 271 5.06 -2.46 17.15
CA LEU A 271 5.66 -1.68 18.25
C LEU A 271 6.11 -0.29 17.79
N GLY A 272 6.34 -0.09 16.50
CA GLY A 272 6.70 1.20 15.93
C GLY A 272 5.48 1.97 15.42
N HIS A 273 4.83 1.43 14.38
CA HIS A 273 3.83 2.16 13.60
C HIS A 273 2.43 2.18 14.22
N ALA A 274 1.92 1.00 14.62
CA ALA A 274 0.53 0.87 15.06
C ALA A 274 0.12 1.86 16.17
N PRO A 275 0.93 2.15 17.21
CA PRO A 275 0.55 3.11 18.25
C PRO A 275 0.26 4.51 17.71
N LEU A 276 1.05 4.99 16.74
CA LEU A 276 0.84 6.33 16.18
C LEU A 276 -0.36 6.40 15.23
N PHE A 277 -0.73 5.31 14.56
CA PHE A 277 -1.96 5.30 13.75
C PHE A 277 -3.25 5.37 14.57
N ALA A 278 -3.20 5.11 15.87
CA ALA A 278 -4.34 5.33 16.76
C ALA A 278 -4.48 6.79 17.21
N ASP A 279 -3.47 7.64 17.00
CA ASP A 279 -3.55 9.07 17.26
C ASP A 279 -4.23 9.80 16.08
N PRO A 280 -5.29 10.60 16.30
CA PRO A 280 -6.01 11.26 15.22
C PRO A 280 -5.16 12.24 14.38
N ALA A 281 -4.22 12.95 15.01
CA ALA A 281 -3.40 13.94 14.31
C ALA A 281 -2.36 13.24 13.42
N PHE A 282 -1.70 12.20 13.93
CA PHE A 282 -0.75 11.41 13.16
C PHE A 282 -1.44 10.59 12.06
N ALA A 283 -2.63 10.04 12.33
CA ALA A 283 -3.45 9.37 11.32
C ALA A 283 -3.83 10.33 10.17
N GLN A 284 -4.27 11.55 10.49
CA GLN A 284 -4.57 12.54 9.46
C GLN A 284 -3.30 12.93 8.69
N PHE A 285 -2.21 13.22 9.38
CA PHE A 285 -0.92 13.54 8.77
C PHE A 285 -0.46 12.46 7.78
N SER A 286 -0.52 11.19 8.19
CA SER A 286 -0.14 10.05 7.35
C SER A 286 -1.05 9.91 6.12
N GLN A 287 -2.35 10.16 6.30
CA GLN A 287 -3.30 10.15 5.19
C GLN A 287 -3.03 11.28 4.19
N GLU A 288 -2.69 12.49 4.64
CA GLU A 288 -2.37 13.61 3.75
C GLU A 288 -1.16 13.31 2.87
N ILE A 289 -0.13 12.64 3.42
CA ILE A 289 1.01 12.17 2.62
C ILE A 289 0.55 11.14 1.56
N GLY A 290 -0.31 10.21 1.96
CA GLY A 290 -0.88 9.25 1.03
C GLY A 290 -1.66 9.92 -0.09
N LEU A 291 -2.51 10.90 0.23
CA LEU A 291 -3.27 11.68 -0.75
C LEU A 291 -2.35 12.45 -1.70
N ALA A 292 -1.28 13.05 -1.18
CA ALA A 292 -0.28 13.76 -1.99
C ALA A 292 0.46 12.83 -2.97
N SER A 293 0.53 11.52 -2.70
CA SER A 293 1.18 10.55 -3.58
C SER A 293 0.33 10.14 -4.81
N LEU A 294 -0.99 10.31 -4.73
CA LEU A 294 -1.91 9.82 -5.76
C LEU A 294 -1.71 10.57 -7.08
N GLY A 295 -1.19 9.87 -8.10
CA GLY A 295 -0.88 10.45 -9.40
C GLY A 295 0.33 11.41 -9.41
N ALA A 296 1.13 11.45 -8.33
CA ALA A 296 2.33 12.28 -8.28
C ALA A 296 3.43 11.72 -9.20
N PRO A 297 4.20 12.55 -9.91
CA PRO A 297 5.37 12.11 -10.67
C PRO A 297 6.42 11.41 -9.79
N ASP A 298 7.24 10.52 -10.37
CA ASP A 298 8.26 9.73 -9.64
C ASP A 298 9.21 10.59 -8.78
N ASP A 299 9.62 11.79 -9.24
CA ASP A 299 10.51 12.68 -8.50
C ASP A 299 9.83 13.30 -7.26
N TYR A 300 8.50 13.41 -7.27
CA TYR A 300 7.71 13.81 -6.10
C TYR A 300 7.47 12.63 -5.17
N ILE A 301 7.26 11.42 -5.69
CA ILE A 301 7.20 10.21 -4.87
C ILE A 301 8.50 10.01 -4.09
N GLU A 302 9.66 10.23 -4.71
CA GLU A 302 10.96 10.16 -4.04
C GLU A 302 11.10 11.16 -2.88
N LYS A 303 10.61 12.40 -3.07
CA LYS A 303 10.57 13.41 -2.00
C LYS A 303 9.62 13.02 -0.87
N LEU A 304 8.43 12.52 -1.20
CA LEU A 304 7.45 12.05 -0.21
C LEU A 304 7.97 10.84 0.56
N ALA A 305 8.63 9.89 -0.11
CA ALA A 305 9.28 8.75 0.52
C ALA A 305 10.34 9.21 1.52
N THR A 306 11.16 10.19 1.15
CA THR A 306 12.17 10.78 2.05
C THR A 306 11.56 11.40 3.31
N VAL A 307 10.40 12.06 3.18
CA VAL A 307 9.67 12.62 4.34
C VAL A 307 9.17 11.53 5.27
N ILE A 308 8.62 10.44 4.72
CA ILE A 308 8.14 9.31 5.52
C ILE A 308 9.29 8.52 6.15
N ASP A 309 10.40 8.35 5.45
CA ASP A 309 11.59 7.69 5.98
C ASP A 309 12.11 8.38 7.24
N LEU A 310 12.12 9.72 7.27
CA LEU A 310 12.53 10.49 8.43
C LEU A 310 11.62 10.26 9.65
N ILE A 311 10.34 9.98 9.40
CA ILE A 311 9.33 9.75 10.45
C ILE A 311 9.37 8.30 10.92
N ASN A 312 9.64 7.36 10.01
CA ASN A 312 9.75 5.93 10.30
C ASN A 312 11.11 5.58 10.96
N MET A 313 12.20 6.27 10.60
CA MET A 313 13.54 6.05 11.19
C MET A 313 13.63 6.42 12.67
N GLN A 314 12.84 7.39 13.14
CA GLN A 314 12.90 7.85 14.52
C GLN A 314 12.44 6.80 15.54
N LEU A 315 11.74 5.74 15.11
CA LEU A 315 11.20 4.72 16.02
C LEU A 315 12.12 3.53 16.27
N TYR A 316 13.12 3.27 15.42
CA TYR A 316 13.91 2.01 15.52
C TYR A 316 15.43 2.19 15.58
N ILE A 317 16.00 3.17 14.87
CA ILE A 317 17.47 3.23 14.67
C ILE A 317 18.22 3.89 15.84
N HIS A 318 17.53 4.54 16.80
CA HIS A 318 18.20 5.23 17.91
C HIS A 318 17.85 4.68 19.31
N LEU A 319 17.05 3.61 19.40
CA LEU A 319 16.63 3.02 20.68
C LEU A 319 17.29 1.68 21.01
N LEU A 320 17.94 1.03 20.04
CA LEU A 320 18.68 -0.23 20.22
C LEU A 320 20.15 -0.03 19.85
#